data_AF-K1UDK4-F1
#
_entry.id   AF-K1UDK4-F1
#
_cell.length_a   1.000
_cell.length_b   1.000
_cell.length_c   1.000
_cell.angle_alpha   90.00
_cell.angle_beta   90.00
_cell.angle_gamma   90.00
#
_symmetry.space_group_name_H-M   'P 1'
#
loop_
_entity.id
_entity.type
_entity.pdbx_description
1 polymer ?
#
loop_
_entity_poly.entity_id
_entity_poly.type
_entity_poly.pdbx_seq_one_letter_code
_entity_poly.pdbx_strand_id
1 'polypeptide(L)' 'MRFTVKSTTTLILASKSPRRIELMTLAGFDFLSVPAVKEEKIPGGTEPSKAVLMLSRQKAEEIAEK' A
#
# COMPACT_ATOMS: atom_id res chain seq x y z
N MET A 1 -7.00 -24.80 8.01
CA MET A 1 -8.06 -24.51 7.02
C MET A 1 -7.82 -23.11 6.50
N ARG A 2 -7.34 -22.95 5.25
CA ARG A 2 -7.12 -21.64 4.63
C ARG A 2 -8.33 -21.32 3.77
N PHE A 3 -9.09 -20.29 4.13
CA PHE A 3 -10.19 -19.80 3.34
C PHE A 3 -9.62 -18.92 2.23
N THR A 4 -9.46 -19.46 1.02
CA THR A 4 -9.07 -18.66 -0.14
C THR A 4 -10.34 -18.04 -0.73
N VAL A 5 -10.65 -16.80 -0.34
CA VAL A 5 -11.63 -15.98 -1.06
C VAL A 5 -11.02 -15.69 -2.43
N LYS A 6 -11.56 -16.30 -3.48
CA LYS A 6 -11.12 -16.06 -4.86
C LYS A 6 -11.71 -14.72 -5.33
N SER A 7 -11.14 -13.63 -4.87
CA SER A 7 -11.45 -12.29 -5.37
C SER A 7 -10.85 -12.14 -6.77
N THR A 8 -11.65 -11.71 -7.73
CA THR A 8 -11.24 -11.45 -9.13
C THR A 8 -10.29 -10.27 -9.29
N THR A 9 -9.94 -9.60 -8.19
CA THR A 9 -9.03 -8.47 -8.12
C THR A 9 -7.84 -8.84 -7.24
N THR A 10 -6.65 -8.89 -7.84
CA THR A 10 -5.39 -9.13 -7.13
C THR A 10 -5.14 -8.02 -6.12
N LEU A 11 -4.89 -8.37 -4.86
CA LEU A 11 -4.50 -7.40 -3.84
C LEU A 11 -3.07 -6.92 -4.11
N ILE A 12 -2.84 -5.61 -4.10
CA ILE A 12 -1.52 -5.02 -4.34
C ILE A 12 -1.05 -4.22 -3.13
N LEU A 13 0.17 -4.51 -2.66
CA LEU A 13 0.87 -3.73 -1.66
C LEU A 13 1.77 -2.69 -2.36
N ALA A 14 1.33 -1.43 -2.37
CA ALA A 14 2.07 -0.28 -2.91
C ALA A 14 3.23 0.18 -1.99
N SER A 15 4.07 -0.75 -1.52
CA SER A 15 5.14 -0.45 -0.57
C SER A 15 6.41 -1.26 -0.78
N LYS A 16 7.56 -0.58 -0.75
CA LYS A 16 8.90 -1.20 -0.79
C LYS A 16 9.44 -1.65 0.57
N SER A 17 8.65 -1.53 1.65
CA SER A 17 9.15 -1.80 3.00
C SER A 17 9.15 -3.30 3.30
N PRO A 18 10.31 -3.95 3.59
CA PRO A 18 10.36 -5.37 3.91
C PRO A 18 9.46 -5.74 5.09
N ARG A 19 9.41 -4.89 6.11
CA ARG A 19 8.55 -5.06 7.29
C ARG A 19 7.05 -5.11 6.95
N ARG A 20 6.59 -4.33 5.95
CA ARG A 20 5.16 -4.35 5.56
C ARG A 20 4.81 -5.59 4.76
N ILE A 21 5.72 -6.08 3.93
CA ILE A 21 5.55 -7.34 3.21
C ILE A 21 5.42 -8.47 4.22
N GLU A 22 6.33 -8.53 5.19
CA GLU A 22 6.31 -9.54 6.26
C GLU A 22 5.00 -9.52 7.04
N LEU A 23 4.51 -8.35 7.46
CA LEU A 23 3.23 -8.22 8.16
C LEU A 23 2.04 -8.70 7.32
N MET A 24 2.00 -8.36 6.03
CA MET A 24 0.92 -8.78 5.12
C MET A 24 0.96 -10.30 4.88
N THR A 25 2.16 -10.88 4.78
CA THR A 25 2.36 -12.33 4.68
C THR A 25 1.94 -13.05 5.96
N LEU A 26 2.32 -12.52 7.13
CA LEU A 26 1.93 -13.06 8.44
C LEU A 26 0.41 -12.99 8.66
N ALA A 27 -0.25 -11.95 8.15
CA ALA A 27 -1.69 -11.82 8.15
C ALA A 27 -2.41 -12.78 7.18
N GLY A 28 -1.66 -13.51 6.34
CA GLY A 28 -2.20 -14.56 5.47
C GLY A 28 -2.83 -14.06 4.18
N PHE A 29 -2.53 -12.82 3.77
CA PHE A 29 -3.00 -12.28 2.50
C PHE A 29 -2.21 -12.84 1.32
N ASP A 30 -2.90 -13.08 0.21
CA ASP A 30 -2.29 -13.29 -1.10
C ASP A 30 -2.24 -11.93 -1.83
N PHE A 31 -1.04 -11.41 -2.08
CA PHE A 31 -0.84 -10.07 -2.63
C PHE A 31 0.42 -9.97 -3.48
N LEU A 32 0.43 -8.98 -4.39
CA LEU A 32 1.62 -8.57 -5.13
C LEU A 32 2.25 -7.34 -4.48
N SER A 33 3.56 -7.37 -4.26
CA SER A 33 4.31 -6.20 -3.77
C SER A 33 4.80 -5.38 -4.96
N VAL A 34 4.29 -4.16 -5.10
CA VAL A 34 4.74 -3.21 -6.14
C VAL A 34 5.25 -1.94 -5.46
N PRO A 35 6.53 -1.58 -5.62
CA PRO A 35 7.08 -0.39 -4.96
C PRO A 35 6.55 0.89 -5.63
N ALA A 36 5.93 1.77 -4.85
CA ALA A 36 5.66 3.16 -5.25
C ALA A 36 6.99 3.94 -5.38
N VAL A 37 7.14 4.71 -6.45
CA VAL A 37 8.36 5.43 -6.84
C VAL A 37 8.20 6.95 -6.72
N LYS A 38 6.96 7.47 -6.74
CA LYS A 38 6.65 8.90 -6.76
C LYS A 38 7.10 9.62 -5.48
N GLU A 39 7.47 10.89 -5.63
CA GLU A 39 7.87 11.78 -4.53
C GLU A 39 6.75 11.96 -3.51
N GLU A 40 7.10 11.90 -2.23
CA GLU A 40 6.20 12.18 -1.10
C GLU A 40 5.95 13.68 -0.98
N LYS A 41 4.94 14.20 -1.68
CA LYS A 41 4.60 15.63 -1.66
C LYS A 41 3.54 15.92 -0.62
N ILE A 42 3.94 16.59 0.45
CA ILE A 42 3.05 17.11 1.48
C ILE A 42 3.08 18.65 1.42
N PRO A 43 1.94 19.33 1.26
CA PRO A 43 1.87 20.79 1.36
C PRO A 43 2.36 21.30 2.73
N GLY A 44 3.08 22.41 2.74
CA GLY A 44 3.52 23.04 4.00
C GLY A 44 2.34 23.40 4.91
N GLY A 45 2.49 23.18 6.22
CA GLY A 45 1.42 23.41 7.21
C GLY A 45 0.39 22.29 7.31
N THR A 46 0.61 21.16 6.64
CA THR A 46 -0.27 19.99 6.80
C THR A 46 -0.07 19.34 8.16
N GLU A 47 -1.17 19.16 8.89
CA GLU A 47 -1.21 18.36 10.12
C GLU A 47 -0.64 16.94 9.92
N PRO A 48 0.15 16.39 10.86
CA PRO A 48 0.79 15.08 10.71
C PRO A 48 -0.19 13.95 10.36
N SER A 49 -1.39 13.96 10.96
CA SER A 49 -2.43 12.98 10.68
C SER A 49 -2.91 13.04 9.22
N LYS A 50 -3.11 14.25 8.68
CA LYS A 50 -3.51 14.48 7.29
C LYS A 50 -2.37 14.14 6.32
N ALA A 51 -1.13 14.44 6.69
CA ALA A 51 0.05 14.13 5.91
C ALA A 51 0.17 12.62 5.67
N VAL A 52 0.01 11.81 6.73
CA VAL A 52 0.06 10.34 6.63
C VAL A 52 -1.05 9.79 5.74
N LEU A 53 -2.28 10.31 5.87
CA LEU A 53 -3.40 9.90 5.02
C LEU A 53 -3.15 10.25 3.55
N MET A 54 -2.66 11.46 3.26
CA MET A 54 -2.34 11.88 1.90
C MET A 54 -1.23 11.03 1.29
N LEU A 55 -0.15 10.77 2.02
CA LEU A 55 0.94 9.93 1.52
C LEU A 55 0.51 8.49 1.26
N SER A 56 -0.31 7.92 2.16
CA SER A 56 -0.86 6.57 1.99
C SER A 56 -1.71 6.49 0.72
N ARG A 57 -2.55 7.51 0.49
CA ARG A 57 -3.39 7.60 -0.70
C ARG A 57 -2.58 7.78 -1.98
N GLN A 58 -1.62 8.72 -2.00
CA GLN A 58 -0.77 8.97 -3.18
C GLN A 58 -0.04 7.70 -3.65
N LYS A 59 0.47 6.88 -2.72
CA LYS A 59 1.14 5.61 -3.04
C LYS A 59 0.19 4.58 -3.66
N ALA A 60 -1.03 4.50 -3.15
CA ALA A 60 -2.03 3.59 -3.69
C ALA A 60 -2.49 4.03 -5.09
N GLU A 61 -2.76 5.31 -5.28
CA GLU A 61 -3.18 5.90 -6.56
C GLU A 61 -2.10 5.70 -7.64
N GLU A 62 -0.82 5.91 -7.32
CA GLU A 62 0.29 5.70 -8.26
C GLU A 62 0.31 4.29 -8.86
N ILE A 63 -0.01 3.27 -8.06
CA ILE A 63 -0.02 1.88 -8.52
C ILE A 63 -1.35 1.52 -9.21
N ALA A 64 -2.45 2.15 -8.81
CA ALA A 64 -3.75 1.93 -9.45
C ALA A 64 -3.82 2.53 -10.87
N GLU A 65 -3.09 3.61 -11.14
CA GLU A 65 -2.98 4.24 -12.46
C GLU A 65 -1.99 3.55 -13.41
N LYS A 66 -1.28 2.50 -12.94
CA LYS A 66 -0.23 1.80 -13.68
C LYS A 66 -0.71 0.49 -14.28
#